data_AF-A0A928RJ17-F1
#
_entry.id   AF-A0A928RJ17-F1
#
_cell.length_a   1.000
_cell.length_b   1.000
_cell.length_c   1.000
_cell.angle_alpha   90.00
_cell.angle_beta   90.00
_cell.angle_gamma   90.00
#
_symmetry.space_group_name_H-M   'P 1'
#
loop_
_entity.id
_entity.type
_entity.pdbx_description
1 polymer ?
#
loop_
_entity_poly.entity_id
_entity_poly.type
_entity_poly.pdbx_seq_one_letter_code
_entity_poly.pdbx_strand_id
1 'polypeptide(L)'
;MNKYTALIMDLKKSRRYSSKNRNEIQDYIYHVVQVLNIAFRRSLEKDVFFSAGDELQGLFSSVEASYLYFRLFSMLVAPVEIRAGIGVGEWDVIIKYAGTTAQDGSAYHNARRAINATEESLGYSVLLFSGEKNDIIINSLFNSTALIINKQSEYQNQIMLLSELLYPINAYDIININVLKDIVRLILLRSETVQFDVFKIYKKHREPLIFKLSHLNFESRPIDAIENTDTFFVTEGKVRGLPMQLSEILGVTRQSADKTIKAANIYEARNLAVVTLKYLKHLEVV
;
A
#
# COMPACT_ATOMS: atom_id res chain seq x y z
N MET A 1 8.34 -4.03 -27.33
CA MET A 1 7.09 -4.59 -26.75
C MET A 1 6.77 -3.76 -25.52
N ASN A 2 5.49 -3.65 -25.14
CA ASN A 2 5.09 -2.86 -23.97
C ASN A 2 5.48 -3.63 -22.70
N LYS A 3 6.08 -2.92 -21.74
CA LYS A 3 6.35 -3.45 -20.40
C LYS A 3 5.12 -3.23 -19.51
N TYR A 4 4.80 -4.25 -18.73
CA TYR A 4 3.75 -4.28 -17.71
C TYR A 4 4.36 -4.64 -16.37
N THR A 5 3.58 -4.49 -15.31
CA THR A 5 4.02 -4.82 -13.96
C THR A 5 3.06 -5.78 -13.28
N ALA A 6 3.54 -6.98 -12.95
CA ALA A 6 2.79 -7.93 -12.12
C ALA A 6 3.10 -7.67 -10.64
N LEU A 7 2.05 -7.71 -9.81
CA LEU A 7 2.15 -7.68 -8.36
C LEU A 7 1.63 -9.01 -7.82
N ILE A 8 2.45 -9.70 -7.04
CA ILE A 8 2.05 -10.89 -6.28
C ILE A 8 2.22 -10.55 -4.81
N MET A 9 1.21 -10.80 -3.99
CA MET A 9 1.23 -10.56 -2.55
C MET A 9 0.79 -11.82 -1.81
N ASP A 10 1.36 -12.05 -0.64
CA ASP A 10 1.04 -13.21 0.20
C ASP A 10 1.05 -12.83 1.69
N LEU A 11 0.18 -13.46 2.47
CA LEU A 11 0.07 -13.21 3.91
C LEU A 11 1.17 -13.97 4.65
N LYS A 12 2.04 -13.26 5.36
CA LYS A 12 3.06 -13.92 6.19
C LYS A 12 2.39 -14.70 7.31
N LYS A 13 2.84 -15.95 7.50
CA LYS A 13 2.43 -16.83 8.62
C LYS A 13 0.91 -17.03 8.72
N SER A 14 0.18 -16.97 7.60
CA SER A 14 -1.29 -17.17 7.56
C SER A 14 -1.76 -18.45 8.26
N ARG A 15 -0.92 -19.49 8.26
CA ARG A 15 -1.15 -20.79 8.92
C ARG A 15 -1.13 -20.73 10.46
N ARG A 16 -0.68 -19.64 11.07
CA ARG A 16 -0.68 -19.45 12.54
C ARG A 16 -2.00 -18.91 13.06
N TYR A 17 -2.85 -18.35 12.19
CA TYR A 17 -4.19 -17.93 12.58
C TYR A 17 -5.11 -19.15 12.74
N SER A 18 -6.05 -19.07 13.68
CA SER A 18 -7.14 -20.04 13.74
C SER A 18 -7.94 -20.01 12.43
N SER A 19 -8.58 -21.11 12.05
CA SER A 19 -9.36 -21.18 10.81
C SER A 19 -10.46 -20.10 10.74
N LYS A 20 -11.07 -19.76 11.88
CA LYS A 20 -12.05 -18.68 11.98
C LYS A 20 -11.41 -17.32 11.69
N ASN A 21 -10.30 -16.99 12.35
CA ASN A 21 -9.61 -15.71 12.15
C ASN A 21 -9.05 -15.58 10.72
N ARG A 22 -8.61 -16.69 10.12
CA ARG A 22 -8.13 -16.71 8.73
C ARG A 22 -9.24 -16.33 7.75
N ASN A 23 -10.45 -16.90 7.90
CA ASN A 23 -11.58 -16.56 7.05
C ASN A 23 -11.99 -15.09 7.19
N GLU A 24 -12.04 -14.57 8.42
CA GLU A 24 -12.36 -13.16 8.68
C GLU A 24 -11.33 -12.21 8.05
N ILE A 25 -10.04 -12.51 8.19
CA ILE A 25 -8.96 -11.73 7.56
C ILE A 25 -9.10 -11.75 6.04
N GLN A 26 -9.36 -12.91 5.44
CA GLN A 26 -9.52 -13.03 3.98
C GLN A 26 -10.74 -12.26 3.48
N ASP A 27 -11.86 -12.28 4.20
CA ASP A 27 -13.08 -11.52 3.86
C ASP A 27 -12.82 -9.99 3.88
N TYR A 28 -12.12 -9.50 4.91
CA TYR A 28 -11.71 -8.09 4.94
C TYR A 28 -10.71 -7.73 3.83
N ILE A 29 -9.74 -8.59 3.56
CA ILE A 29 -8.79 -8.37 2.47
C ILE A 29 -9.50 -8.35 1.12
N TYR A 30 -10.45 -9.26 0.87
CA TYR A 30 -11.28 -9.26 -0.34
C TYR A 30 -11.94 -7.90 -0.54
N HIS A 31 -12.48 -7.35 0.54
CA HIS A 31 -13.12 -6.06 0.53
C HIS A 31 -12.17 -4.88 0.32
N VAL A 32 -10.99 -4.89 0.94
CA VAL A 32 -9.92 -3.91 0.68
C VAL A 32 -9.53 -3.95 -0.80
N VAL A 33 -9.36 -5.16 -1.36
CA VAL A 33 -8.98 -5.35 -2.77
C VAL A 33 -10.04 -4.80 -3.72
N GLN A 34 -11.33 -5.05 -3.48
CA GLN A 34 -12.41 -4.48 -4.32
C GLN A 34 -12.32 -2.95 -4.39
N VAL A 35 -12.07 -2.33 -3.24
CA VAL A 35 -11.97 -0.88 -3.12
C VAL A 35 -10.74 -0.33 -3.83
N LEU A 36 -9.59 -0.97 -3.63
CA LEU A 36 -8.36 -0.58 -4.31
C LEU A 36 -8.44 -0.80 -5.82
N ASN A 37 -9.09 -1.86 -6.30
CA ASN A 37 -9.31 -2.06 -7.74
C ASN A 37 -10.10 -0.90 -8.38
N ILE A 38 -11.05 -0.31 -7.65
CA ILE A 38 -11.77 0.88 -8.12
C ILE A 38 -10.85 2.10 -8.09
N ALA A 39 -10.09 2.29 -7.00
CA ALA A 39 -9.18 3.44 -6.84
C ALA A 39 -8.06 3.46 -7.89
N PHE A 40 -7.58 2.29 -8.33
CA PHE A 40 -6.48 2.11 -9.28
C PHE A 40 -6.97 1.70 -10.69
N ARG A 41 -8.27 1.80 -10.97
CA ARG A 41 -8.88 1.22 -12.19
C ARG A 41 -8.23 1.66 -13.50
N ARG A 42 -7.69 2.87 -13.55
CA ARG A 42 -7.03 3.43 -14.74
C ARG A 42 -5.65 2.84 -15.03
N SER A 43 -5.03 2.22 -14.03
CA SER A 43 -3.68 1.65 -14.10
C SER A 43 -3.67 0.13 -13.99
N LEU A 44 -4.85 -0.50 -13.94
CA LEU A 44 -5.02 -1.95 -13.86
C LEU A 44 -5.33 -2.54 -15.23
N GLU A 45 -4.47 -3.44 -15.69
CA GLU A 45 -4.70 -4.29 -16.86
C GLU A 45 -5.50 -5.54 -16.49
N LYS A 46 -5.24 -6.06 -15.28
CA LYS A 46 -6.04 -7.11 -14.63
C LYS A 46 -6.20 -6.77 -13.16
N ASP A 47 -7.45 -6.78 -12.71
CA ASP A 47 -7.81 -6.56 -11.32
C ASP A 47 -7.00 -7.46 -10.39
N VAL A 48 -6.66 -6.95 -9.20
CA VAL A 48 -6.08 -7.77 -8.14
C VAL A 48 -7.18 -8.67 -7.59
N PHE A 49 -6.89 -9.96 -7.42
CA PHE A 49 -7.79 -10.91 -6.74
C PHE A 49 -7.00 -12.09 -6.16
N PHE A 50 -7.68 -12.95 -5.41
CA PHE A 50 -7.07 -14.16 -4.84
C PHE A 50 -6.75 -15.19 -5.92
N SER A 51 -5.45 -15.46 -6.14
CA SER A 51 -4.98 -16.44 -7.13
C SER A 51 -5.05 -17.88 -6.59
N ALA A 52 -4.56 -18.10 -5.36
CA ALA A 52 -4.59 -19.38 -4.68
C ALA A 52 -4.42 -19.23 -3.16
N GLY A 53 -5.40 -19.70 -2.38
CA GLY A 53 -5.33 -19.67 -0.92
C GLY A 53 -5.31 -18.25 -0.36
N ASP A 54 -4.16 -17.83 0.16
CA ASP A 54 -3.89 -16.51 0.73
C ASP A 54 -3.08 -15.59 -0.21
N GLU A 55 -2.75 -16.06 -1.41
CA GLU A 55 -2.05 -15.25 -2.40
C GLU A 55 -3.01 -14.37 -3.21
N LEU A 56 -2.59 -13.12 -3.43
CA LEU A 56 -3.24 -12.14 -4.29
C LEU A 56 -2.33 -11.83 -5.49
N GLN A 57 -2.94 -11.65 -6.66
CA GLN A 57 -2.20 -11.34 -7.88
C GLN A 57 -2.97 -10.30 -8.72
N GLY A 58 -2.25 -9.32 -9.26
CA GLY A 58 -2.76 -8.29 -10.19
C GLY A 58 -1.76 -7.91 -11.27
N LEU A 59 -2.23 -7.20 -12.30
CA LEU A 59 -1.40 -6.69 -13.39
C LEU A 59 -1.67 -5.21 -13.62
N PHE A 60 -0.60 -4.43 -13.70
CA PHE A 60 -0.62 -2.98 -13.78
C PHE A 60 0.09 -2.50 -15.04
N SER A 61 -0.32 -1.32 -15.51
CA SER A 61 0.30 -0.63 -16.65
C SER A 61 1.66 -0.03 -16.30
N SER A 62 1.94 0.23 -15.01
CA SER A 62 3.18 0.86 -14.53
C SER A 62 3.67 0.30 -13.20
N VAL A 63 4.95 0.53 -12.93
CA VAL A 63 5.59 0.06 -11.70
C VAL A 63 5.12 0.88 -10.49
N GLU A 64 4.98 2.18 -10.68
CA GLU A 64 4.47 3.15 -9.71
C GLU A 64 3.08 2.76 -9.22
N ALA A 65 2.20 2.33 -10.13
CA ALA A 65 0.85 1.90 -9.77
C ALA A 65 0.89 0.65 -8.88
N SER A 66 1.71 -0.34 -9.22
CA SER A 66 1.86 -1.55 -8.40
C SER A 66 2.45 -1.24 -7.01
N TYR A 67 3.42 -0.32 -6.92
CA TYR A 67 4.02 0.12 -5.67
C TYR A 67 3.04 0.89 -4.79
N LEU A 68 2.32 1.87 -5.35
CA LEU A 68 1.29 2.64 -4.64
C LEU A 68 0.15 1.73 -4.17
N TYR A 69 -0.25 0.76 -4.99
CA TYR A 69 -1.26 -0.22 -4.63
C TYR A 69 -0.80 -1.05 -3.43
N PHE A 70 0.39 -1.66 -3.49
CA PHE A 70 0.95 -2.45 -2.40
C PHE A 70 1.11 -1.63 -1.11
N ARG A 71 1.58 -0.38 -1.24
CA ARG A 71 1.79 0.52 -0.11
C ARG A 71 0.49 0.83 0.62
N LEU A 72 -0.56 1.23 -0.12
CA LEU A 72 -1.85 1.52 0.48
C LEU A 72 -2.49 0.24 1.05
N PHE A 73 -2.44 -0.86 0.30
CA PHE A 73 -2.89 -2.18 0.77
C PHE A 73 -2.27 -2.56 2.12
N SER A 74 -0.95 -2.45 2.24
CA SER A 74 -0.22 -2.80 3.47
C SER A 74 -0.66 -1.98 4.68
N MET A 75 -0.93 -0.68 4.51
CA MET A 75 -1.43 0.17 5.60
C MET A 75 -2.84 -0.21 6.03
N LEU A 76 -3.68 -0.62 5.08
CA LEU A 76 -5.07 -1.00 5.30
C LEU A 76 -5.22 -2.35 6.01
N VAL A 77 -4.29 -3.27 5.80
CA VAL A 77 -4.35 -4.63 6.37
C VAL A 77 -3.49 -4.82 7.61
N ALA A 78 -2.69 -3.82 8.01
CA ALA A 78 -1.92 -3.86 9.24
C ALA A 78 -2.82 -4.16 10.47
N PRO A 79 -2.37 -4.99 11.44
CA PRO A 79 -1.01 -5.54 11.60
C PRO A 79 -0.78 -6.86 10.85
N VAL A 80 -1.65 -7.27 9.91
CA VAL A 80 -1.38 -8.46 9.10
C VAL A 80 -0.13 -8.20 8.26
N GLU A 81 0.91 -8.98 8.51
CA GLU A 81 2.17 -8.89 7.78
C GLU A 81 1.99 -9.43 6.35
N ILE A 82 2.32 -8.61 5.35
CA ILE A 82 2.27 -8.99 3.93
C ILE A 82 3.68 -9.07 3.38
N ARG A 83 3.91 -10.01 2.46
CA ARG A 83 5.06 -10.00 1.55
C ARG A 83 4.60 -9.77 0.12
N ALA A 84 5.42 -9.13 -0.70
CA ALA A 84 5.10 -8.89 -2.10
C ALA A 84 6.31 -9.02 -3.02
N GLY A 85 6.02 -9.36 -4.28
CA GLY A 85 6.94 -9.31 -5.39
C GLY A 85 6.35 -8.46 -6.50
N ILE A 86 7.13 -7.49 -6.98
CA ILE A 86 6.82 -6.62 -8.11
C ILE A 86 7.71 -7.06 -9.27
N GLY A 87 7.11 -7.48 -10.38
CA GLY A 87 7.83 -7.95 -11.56
C GLY A 87 7.54 -7.08 -12.77
N VAL A 88 8.60 -6.51 -13.37
CA VAL A 88 8.48 -5.73 -14.60
C VAL A 88 8.85 -6.60 -15.79
N GLY A 89 8.04 -6.59 -16.85
CA GLY A 89 8.30 -7.41 -18.03
C GLY A 89 7.14 -7.40 -19.02
N GLU A 90 7.12 -8.36 -19.92
CA GLU A 90 6.10 -8.52 -20.94
C GLU A 90 4.90 -9.33 -20.43
N TRP A 91 3.75 -9.14 -21.09
CA TRP A 91 2.51 -9.89 -20.88
C TRP A 91 2.18 -10.65 -22.17
N ASP A 92 2.59 -11.92 -22.23
CA ASP A 92 2.68 -12.70 -23.45
C ASP A 92 1.41 -13.53 -23.71
N VAL A 93 0.87 -14.16 -22.66
CA VAL A 93 -0.36 -14.96 -22.75
C VAL A 93 -1.53 -14.14 -22.22
N ILE A 94 -2.36 -13.67 -23.15
CA ILE A 94 -3.52 -12.82 -22.89
C ILE A 94 -4.81 -13.61 -23.09
N ILE A 95 -5.43 -14.06 -22.00
CA ILE A 95 -6.76 -14.67 -22.03
C ILE A 95 -7.78 -13.62 -21.56
N LYS A 96 -8.50 -13.05 -22.54
CA LYS A 96 -9.34 -11.84 -22.36
C LYS A 96 -10.28 -11.91 -21.14
N TYR A 97 -11.02 -12.99 -20.99
CA TYR A 97 -12.04 -13.15 -19.95
C TYR A 97 -11.58 -13.92 -18.71
N ALA A 98 -10.31 -14.33 -18.66
CA ALA A 98 -9.78 -15.04 -17.50
C ALA A 98 -9.08 -14.08 -16.53
N GLY A 99 -9.00 -14.52 -15.27
CA GLY A 99 -8.20 -13.87 -14.23
C GLY A 99 -6.69 -13.97 -14.49
N THR A 100 -5.91 -13.41 -13.58
CA THR A 100 -4.45 -13.33 -13.59
C THR A 100 -3.76 -14.69 -13.55
N THR A 101 -4.40 -15.72 -12.95
CA THR A 101 -3.88 -17.10 -12.90
C THR A 101 -3.81 -17.79 -14.25
N ALA A 102 -4.53 -17.29 -15.25
CA ALA A 102 -4.54 -17.81 -16.61
C ALA A 102 -3.73 -16.92 -17.58
N GLN A 103 -3.08 -15.89 -17.06
CA GLN A 103 -2.19 -15.03 -17.82
C GLN A 103 -0.74 -15.49 -17.61
N ASP A 104 0.14 -15.16 -18.55
CA ASP A 104 1.56 -15.48 -18.44
C ASP A 104 2.43 -14.42 -19.12
N GLY A 105 3.71 -14.40 -18.75
CA GLY A 105 4.70 -13.51 -19.31
C GLY A 105 5.81 -13.18 -18.31
N SER A 106 6.89 -12.58 -18.81
CA SER A 106 8.07 -12.26 -17.98
C SER A 106 7.74 -11.35 -16.79
N ALA A 107 6.70 -10.49 -16.86
CA ALA A 107 6.23 -9.73 -15.70
C ALA A 107 5.84 -10.64 -14.52
N TYR A 108 5.06 -11.70 -14.78
CA TYR A 108 4.62 -12.63 -13.74
C TYR A 108 5.76 -13.51 -13.21
N HIS A 109 6.64 -13.98 -14.09
CA HIS A 109 7.84 -14.74 -13.68
C HIS A 109 8.75 -13.90 -12.79
N ASN A 110 8.96 -12.62 -13.14
CA ASN A 110 9.77 -11.69 -12.38
C ASN A 110 9.14 -11.38 -11.01
N ALA A 111 7.82 -11.19 -10.95
CA ALA A 111 7.11 -10.96 -9.69
C ALA A 111 7.22 -12.18 -8.76
N ARG A 112 7.10 -13.38 -9.32
CA ARG A 112 7.28 -14.64 -8.58
C ARG A 112 8.70 -14.79 -8.05
N ARG A 113 9.70 -14.47 -8.87
CA ARG A 113 11.11 -14.46 -8.45
C ARG A 113 11.33 -13.48 -7.30
N ALA A 114 10.77 -12.28 -7.39
CA ALA A 114 10.89 -11.24 -6.37
C ALA A 114 10.25 -11.65 -5.03
N ILE A 115 9.01 -12.16 -5.03
CA ILE A 115 8.35 -12.55 -3.77
C ILE A 115 9.07 -13.73 -3.10
N ASN A 116 9.57 -14.70 -3.86
CA ASN A 116 10.30 -15.84 -3.30
C ASN A 116 11.62 -15.39 -2.64
N ALA A 117 12.31 -14.41 -3.25
CA ALA A 117 13.53 -13.83 -2.68
C ALA A 117 13.29 -13.06 -1.36
N THR A 118 12.04 -12.72 -1.01
CA THR A 118 11.75 -12.05 0.27
C THR A 118 12.08 -12.93 1.48
N GLU A 119 12.06 -14.26 1.35
CA GLU A 119 12.42 -15.18 2.44
C GLU A 119 13.90 -15.09 2.83
N GLU A 120 14.77 -14.86 1.85
CA GLU A 120 16.23 -14.77 2.02
C GLU A 120 16.71 -13.34 2.33
N SER A 121 15.85 -12.35 2.11
CA SER A 121 16.19 -10.91 2.11
C SER A 121 16.47 -10.26 3.47
N LEU A 122 16.60 -11.02 4.57
CA LEU A 122 16.78 -10.46 5.93
C LEU A 122 15.66 -9.48 6.34
N GLY A 123 14.43 -9.69 5.87
CA GLY A 123 13.24 -9.01 6.38
C GLY A 123 12.57 -8.02 5.43
N TYR A 124 12.90 -8.02 4.13
CA TYR A 124 12.18 -7.17 3.16
C TYR A 124 10.74 -7.66 3.06
N SER A 125 9.79 -6.73 3.13
CA SER A 125 8.37 -7.03 2.89
C SER A 125 7.99 -6.95 1.41
N VAL A 126 8.81 -6.30 0.58
CA VAL A 126 8.59 -6.23 -0.86
C VAL A 126 9.92 -6.17 -1.61
N LEU A 127 9.96 -6.84 -2.75
CA LEU A 127 11.07 -6.76 -3.70
C LEU A 127 10.52 -6.47 -5.10
N LEU A 128 11.28 -5.72 -5.87
CA LEU A 128 11.12 -5.51 -7.30
C LEU A 128 12.19 -6.30 -8.06
N PHE A 129 11.79 -6.90 -9.17
CA PHE A 129 12.69 -7.46 -10.16
C PHE A 129 12.28 -6.97 -11.56
N SER A 130 13.12 -6.15 -12.18
CA SER A 130 12.98 -5.71 -13.57
C SER A 130 14.03 -6.32 -14.50
N GLY A 131 15.09 -6.90 -13.92
CA GLY A 131 16.25 -7.39 -14.68
C GLY A 131 17.32 -6.32 -14.91
N GLU A 132 17.06 -5.09 -14.49
CA GLU A 132 18.00 -3.96 -14.60
C GLU A 132 18.90 -3.82 -13.36
N LYS A 133 20.07 -3.20 -13.55
CA LYS A 133 21.00 -2.91 -12.43
C LYS A 133 20.38 -2.00 -11.36
N ASN A 134 19.39 -1.22 -11.74
CA ASN A 134 18.69 -0.26 -10.88
C ASN A 134 17.82 -0.92 -9.79
N ASP A 135 17.52 -2.21 -9.91
CA ASP A 135 16.74 -2.97 -8.92
C ASP A 135 17.34 -2.87 -7.52
N ILE A 136 18.67 -2.84 -7.38
CA ILE A 136 19.34 -2.76 -6.07
C ILE A 136 18.97 -1.47 -5.31
N ILE A 137 18.86 -0.35 -6.02
CA ILE A 137 18.56 0.96 -5.42
C ILE A 137 17.10 1.01 -5.00
N ILE A 138 16.19 0.58 -5.87
CA ILE A 138 14.75 0.53 -5.59
C ILE A 138 14.47 -0.39 -4.41
N ASN A 139 15.05 -1.58 -4.40
CA ASN A 139 14.88 -2.54 -3.31
C ASN A 139 15.44 -2.00 -1.99
N SER A 140 16.55 -1.27 -2.03
CA SER A 140 17.08 -0.59 -0.84
C SER A 140 16.12 0.48 -0.31
N LEU A 141 15.44 1.23 -1.20
CA LEU A 141 14.43 2.23 -0.80
C LEU A 141 13.18 1.58 -0.22
N PHE A 142 12.71 0.49 -0.84
CA PHE A 142 11.60 -0.32 -0.32
C PHE A 142 11.90 -0.83 1.09
N ASN A 143 13.08 -1.41 1.31
CA ASN A 143 13.50 -1.88 2.63
C ASN A 143 13.64 -0.74 3.63
N SER A 144 14.25 0.38 3.23
CA SER A 144 14.36 1.56 4.09
C SER A 144 13.00 2.02 4.60
N THR A 145 11.99 2.00 3.71
CA THR A 145 10.61 2.31 4.06
C THR A 145 10.02 1.25 5.01
N ALA A 146 10.23 -0.03 4.72
CA ALA A 146 9.76 -1.15 5.55
C ALA A 146 10.34 -1.10 6.98
N LEU A 147 11.61 -0.75 7.14
CA LEU A 147 12.28 -0.62 8.44
C LEU A 147 11.66 0.47 9.34
N ILE A 148 11.05 1.50 8.73
CA ILE A 148 10.30 2.53 9.44
C ILE A 148 8.91 2.00 9.80
N ILE A 149 8.17 1.49 8.80
CA ILE A 149 6.77 1.08 8.96
C ILE A 149 6.64 -0.10 9.94
N ASN A 150 7.55 -1.08 9.88
CA ASN A 150 7.50 -2.27 10.74
C ASN A 150 7.73 -1.97 12.23
N LYS A 151 8.25 -0.77 12.57
CA LYS A 151 8.42 -0.33 13.96
C LYS A 151 7.22 0.46 14.49
N GLN A 152 6.28 0.81 13.62
CA GLN A 152 5.11 1.58 14.01
C GLN A 152 4.16 0.71 14.84
N SER A 153 3.61 1.30 15.91
CA SER A 153 2.45 0.72 16.58
C SER A 153 1.22 0.79 15.69
N GLU A 154 0.18 0.01 16.02
CA GLU A 154 -1.10 0.07 15.32
C GLU A 154 -1.67 1.50 15.25
N TYR A 155 -1.58 2.26 16.35
CA TYR A 155 -2.00 3.66 16.38
C TYR A 155 -1.16 4.52 15.43
N GLN A 156 0.16 4.32 15.39
CA GLN A 156 1.03 5.07 14.48
C GLN A 156 0.73 4.75 13.00
N ASN A 157 0.46 3.48 12.66
CA ASN A 157 0.00 3.10 11.33
C ASN A 157 -1.34 3.75 10.98
N GLN A 158 -2.28 3.85 11.92
CA GLN A 158 -3.55 4.57 11.70
C GLN A 158 -3.32 6.05 11.39
N ILE A 159 -2.38 6.71 12.08
CA ILE A 159 -2.02 8.11 11.77
C ILE A 159 -1.32 8.22 10.40
N MET A 160 -0.50 7.24 10.03
CA MET A 160 0.12 7.16 8.70
C MET A 160 -0.95 7.04 7.62
N LEU A 161 -1.90 6.10 7.76
CA LEU A 161 -3.02 5.91 6.84
C LEU A 161 -3.86 7.19 6.72
N LEU A 162 -4.19 7.84 7.83
CA LEU A 162 -4.90 9.11 7.79
C LEU A 162 -4.14 10.20 7.04
N SER A 163 -2.82 10.24 7.20
CA SER A 163 -1.98 11.17 6.46
C SER A 163 -2.04 10.89 4.95
N GLU A 164 -2.09 9.62 4.53
CA GLU A 164 -2.30 9.23 3.13
C GLU A 164 -3.70 9.50 2.61
N LEU A 165 -4.72 9.50 3.46
CA LEU A 165 -6.09 9.83 3.02
C LEU A 165 -6.28 11.34 2.87
N LEU A 166 -5.72 12.13 3.79
CA LEU A 166 -5.75 13.60 3.73
C LEU A 166 -4.84 14.14 2.62
N TYR A 167 -3.66 13.56 2.49
CA TYR A 167 -2.66 13.97 1.51
C TYR A 167 -2.07 12.73 0.82
N PRO A 168 -2.80 12.11 -0.12
CA PRO A 168 -2.30 10.93 -0.80
C PRO A 168 -1.04 11.27 -1.59
N ILE A 169 0.01 10.47 -1.43
CA ILE A 169 1.12 10.48 -2.38
C ILE A 169 0.61 9.81 -3.66
N ASN A 170 0.60 10.56 -4.75
CA ASN A 170 0.14 10.12 -6.05
C ASN A 170 1.24 10.33 -7.10
N ALA A 171 1.08 9.71 -8.26
CA ALA A 171 1.87 10.00 -9.45
C ALA A 171 0.94 9.87 -10.67
N TYR A 172 0.99 10.80 -11.61
CA TYR A 172 0.20 10.78 -12.86
C TYR A 172 -1.32 10.54 -12.67
N ASP A 173 -1.91 10.95 -11.54
CA ASP A 173 -3.32 10.65 -11.19
C ASP A 173 -3.65 9.13 -11.18
N ILE A 174 -2.66 8.29 -10.84
CA ILE A 174 -2.82 6.82 -10.68
C ILE A 174 -3.94 6.50 -9.70
N ILE A 175 -3.94 7.16 -8.54
CA ILE A 175 -4.96 6.95 -7.51
C ILE A 175 -6.13 7.90 -7.77
N ASN A 176 -7.32 7.34 -8.02
CA ASN A 176 -8.55 8.11 -8.08
C ASN A 176 -8.96 8.59 -6.67
N ILE A 177 -8.57 9.83 -6.35
CA ILE A 177 -8.78 10.44 -5.03
C ILE A 177 -10.26 10.58 -4.63
N ASN A 178 -11.19 10.59 -5.60
CA ASN A 178 -12.62 10.69 -5.29
C ASN A 178 -13.12 9.44 -4.56
N VAL A 179 -12.50 8.29 -4.85
CA VAL A 179 -12.84 7.00 -4.24
C VAL A 179 -12.12 6.83 -2.90
N LEU A 180 -11.05 7.59 -2.61
CA LEU A 180 -10.35 7.56 -1.32
C LEU A 180 -11.26 7.89 -0.14
N LYS A 181 -12.24 8.77 -0.35
CA LYS A 181 -13.27 9.10 0.66
C LYS A 181 -14.11 7.88 1.02
N ASP A 182 -14.38 7.02 0.04
CA ASP A 182 -15.14 5.79 0.23
C ASP A 182 -14.31 4.66 0.82
N ILE A 183 -12.97 4.69 0.71
CA ILE A 183 -12.09 3.67 1.33
C ILE A 183 -12.34 3.60 2.83
N VAL A 184 -12.39 4.75 3.50
CA VAL A 184 -12.62 4.84 4.94
C VAL A 184 -14.01 4.30 5.28
N ARG A 185 -15.03 4.73 4.55
CA ARG A 185 -16.42 4.29 4.74
C ARG A 185 -16.62 2.80 4.48
N LEU A 186 -15.97 2.25 3.46
CA LEU A 186 -16.11 0.83 3.07
C LEU A 186 -15.34 -0.09 4.02
N ILE A 187 -14.18 0.34 4.53
CA ILE A 187 -13.47 -0.34 5.62
C ILE A 187 -14.32 -0.34 6.89
N LEU A 188 -14.94 0.80 7.20
CA LEU A 188 -15.81 0.98 8.35
C LEU A 188 -17.06 0.09 8.32
N LEU A 189 -17.82 0.13 7.23
CA LEU A 189 -19.06 -0.65 7.06
C LEU A 189 -18.81 -2.15 7.15
N ARG A 190 -17.63 -2.61 6.74
CA ARG A 190 -17.25 -4.03 6.76
C ARG A 190 -16.58 -4.45 8.08
N SER A 191 -16.20 -3.49 8.93
CA SER A 191 -15.72 -3.73 10.30
C SER A 191 -16.85 -3.91 11.33
N GLU A 192 -18.08 -3.47 11.04
CA GLU A 192 -19.25 -3.70 11.90
C GLU A 192 -19.80 -5.13 11.80
N THR A 193 -19.64 -5.79 10.66
CA THR A 193 -20.13 -7.15 10.41
C THR A 193 -19.17 -8.26 10.85
N VAL A 194 -17.91 -7.95 11.14
CA VAL A 194 -16.88 -8.94 11.45
C VAL A 194 -16.33 -8.69 12.87
N GLN A 195 -16.65 -9.58 13.81
CA GLN A 195 -16.05 -9.61 15.15
C GLN A 195 -14.58 -10.05 15.07
N PHE A 196 -13.74 -9.22 14.46
CA PHE A 196 -12.30 -9.46 14.43
C PHE A 196 -11.75 -9.58 15.84
N ASP A 197 -11.28 -10.78 16.20
CA ASP A 197 -10.38 -10.97 17.35
C ASP A 197 -9.03 -10.26 17.11
N VAL A 198 -8.67 -9.95 15.85
CA VAL A 198 -7.55 -9.07 15.51
C VAL A 198 -7.82 -7.63 16.00
N PHE A 199 -9.05 -7.13 15.91
CA PHE A 199 -9.45 -5.83 16.46
C PHE A 199 -9.74 -5.88 17.98
N LYS A 200 -9.81 -7.06 18.62
CA LYS A 200 -9.77 -7.14 20.10
C LYS A 200 -8.40 -6.75 20.67
N ILE A 201 -7.32 -6.82 19.88
CA ILE A 201 -5.99 -6.28 20.24
C ILE A 201 -6.06 -4.74 20.36
N TYR A 202 -6.80 -4.09 19.46
CA TYR A 202 -7.03 -2.64 19.44
C TYR A 202 -7.91 -2.14 20.60
N LYS A 203 -8.64 -3.05 21.26
CA LYS A 203 -9.68 -2.72 22.25
C LYS A 203 -9.14 -2.27 23.61
N LYS A 204 -7.81 -2.31 23.84
CA LYS A 204 -7.30 -2.13 25.20
C LYS A 204 -7.40 -0.69 25.72
N HIS A 205 -7.28 0.33 24.87
CA HIS A 205 -7.50 1.72 25.29
C HIS A 205 -7.91 2.62 24.12
N ARG A 206 -9.11 3.21 24.22
CA ARG A 206 -9.77 4.20 23.33
C ARG A 206 -10.60 3.61 22.19
N GLU A 207 -11.70 4.28 21.84
CA GLU A 207 -12.48 4.00 20.64
C GLU A 207 -11.55 3.95 19.42
N PRO A 208 -11.66 2.93 18.54
CA PRO A 208 -10.83 2.84 17.35
C PRO A 208 -11.03 4.10 16.52
N LEU A 209 -9.92 4.74 16.16
CA LEU A 209 -9.91 6.03 15.48
C LEU A 209 -10.77 6.04 14.22
N ILE A 210 -10.81 4.90 13.56
CA ILE A 210 -11.62 4.57 12.41
C ILE A 210 -13.10 4.97 12.62
N PHE A 211 -13.71 4.73 13.79
CA PHE A 211 -15.11 5.11 14.08
C PHE A 211 -15.36 6.62 14.11
N LYS A 212 -14.36 7.44 14.45
CA LYS A 212 -14.51 8.90 14.38
C LYS A 212 -14.51 9.39 12.93
N LEU A 213 -13.88 8.63 12.02
CA LEU A 213 -13.72 8.99 10.61
C LEU A 213 -14.97 8.77 9.75
N SER A 214 -15.90 7.93 10.19
CA SER A 214 -17.15 7.60 9.46
C SER A 214 -18.02 8.83 9.19
N HIS A 215 -17.89 9.86 10.04
CA HIS A 215 -18.66 11.11 9.98
C HIS A 215 -17.80 12.31 9.57
N LEU A 216 -16.51 12.09 9.28
CA LEU A 216 -15.60 13.16 8.90
C LEU A 216 -15.65 13.40 7.39
N ASN A 217 -16.24 14.53 7.02
CA ASN A 217 -16.11 15.06 5.68
C ASN A 217 -14.75 15.77 5.57
N PHE A 218 -13.77 15.12 4.95
CA PHE A 218 -12.46 15.73 4.68
C PHE A 218 -12.19 15.81 3.18
N GLU A 219 -11.41 16.82 2.79
CA GLU A 219 -10.92 16.98 1.44
C GLU A 219 -9.51 16.40 1.33
N SER A 220 -9.33 15.47 0.38
CA SER A 220 -8.02 14.96 0.02
C SER A 220 -7.28 15.95 -0.87
N ARG A 221 -6.02 16.23 -0.55
CA ARG A 221 -5.13 17.11 -1.31
C ARG A 221 -3.90 16.32 -1.75
N PRO A 222 -3.89 15.73 -2.96
CA PRO A 222 -2.80 14.87 -3.38
C PRO A 222 -1.47 15.62 -3.45
N ILE A 223 -0.39 14.88 -3.22
CA ILE A 223 0.98 15.30 -3.46
C ILE A 223 1.43 14.56 -4.71
N ASP A 224 1.76 15.29 -5.77
CA ASP A 224 2.27 14.68 -6.98
C ASP A 224 3.78 14.44 -6.86
N ALA A 225 4.17 13.17 -6.70
CA ALA A 225 5.55 12.78 -6.42
C ALA A 225 6.51 13.06 -7.59
N ILE A 226 5.98 13.26 -8.79
CA ILE A 226 6.73 13.34 -10.06
C ILE A 226 6.73 14.75 -10.68
N GLU A 227 6.05 15.72 -10.06
CA GLU A 227 5.94 17.09 -10.58
C GLU A 227 7.30 17.81 -10.60
N ASN A 228 8.20 17.49 -9.66
CA ASN A 228 9.49 18.14 -9.52
C ASN A 228 10.63 17.10 -9.42
N THR A 229 11.09 16.57 -10.55
CA THR A 229 12.12 15.51 -10.57
C THR A 229 13.54 16.04 -10.33
N ASP A 230 13.79 17.33 -10.55
CA ASP A 230 15.14 17.92 -10.56
C ASP A 230 15.49 18.59 -9.21
N THR A 231 15.23 17.88 -8.12
CA THR A 231 15.47 18.37 -6.76
C THR A 231 16.66 17.66 -6.11
N PHE A 232 17.57 18.40 -5.48
CA PHE A 232 18.70 17.82 -4.73
C PHE A 232 18.27 16.96 -3.53
N PHE A 233 17.11 17.25 -2.94
CA PHE A 233 16.54 16.51 -1.81
C PHE A 233 15.00 16.50 -1.87
N VAL A 234 14.38 15.54 -1.19
CA VAL A 234 12.91 15.38 -1.12
C VAL A 234 12.38 15.82 0.24
N THR A 235 11.38 16.69 0.22
CA THR A 235 10.63 17.16 1.41
C THR A 235 9.11 17.19 1.20
N GLU A 236 8.64 16.84 0.01
CA GLU A 236 7.26 16.90 -0.44
C GLU A 236 6.34 16.02 0.43
N GLY A 237 6.87 14.95 1.01
CA GLY A 237 6.13 14.12 1.96
C GLY A 237 5.75 14.86 3.25
N LYS A 238 6.42 15.97 3.58
CA LYS A 238 6.11 16.83 4.73
C LYS A 238 5.06 17.89 4.36
N VAL A 239 3.89 17.72 4.95
CA VAL A 239 2.74 18.59 4.66
C VAL A 239 2.54 19.64 5.74
N ARG A 240 2.44 20.90 5.31
CA ARG A 240 2.09 22.02 6.22
C ARG A 240 0.64 21.88 6.68
N GLY A 241 0.42 21.93 8.00
CA GLY A 241 -0.92 21.88 8.59
C GLY A 241 -1.44 20.47 8.91
N LEU A 242 -0.74 19.41 8.50
CA LEU A 242 -1.10 18.03 8.84
C LEU A 242 -1.28 17.80 10.37
N PRO A 243 -0.40 18.29 11.27
CA PRO A 243 -0.62 18.13 12.70
C PRO A 243 -1.90 18.80 13.20
N MET A 244 -2.33 19.90 12.58
CA MET A 244 -3.57 20.61 12.95
C MET A 244 -4.79 19.77 12.56
N GLN A 245 -4.87 19.34 11.30
CA GLN A 245 -5.98 18.53 10.81
C GLN A 245 -6.09 17.19 11.54
N LEU A 246 -4.96 16.53 11.79
CA LEU A 246 -4.96 15.33 12.62
C LEU A 246 -5.45 15.68 14.03
N SER A 247 -4.99 16.76 14.65
CA SER A 247 -5.45 17.10 16.01
C SER A 247 -6.97 17.31 16.10
N GLU A 248 -7.57 17.93 15.09
CA GLU A 248 -9.02 18.14 14.97
C GLU A 248 -9.76 16.81 14.81
N ILE A 249 -9.30 15.95 13.90
CA ILE A 249 -9.89 14.63 13.62
C ILE A 249 -9.83 13.71 14.85
N LEU A 250 -8.67 13.67 15.53
CA LEU A 250 -8.43 12.74 16.62
C LEU A 250 -9.02 13.24 17.95
N GLY A 251 -9.31 14.55 18.06
CA GLY A 251 -9.69 15.23 19.30
C GLY A 251 -8.53 15.30 20.29
N VAL A 252 -7.32 15.59 19.82
CA VAL A 252 -6.10 15.73 20.64
C VAL A 252 -5.47 17.11 20.43
N THR A 253 -4.43 17.46 21.20
CA THR A 253 -3.71 18.72 20.96
C THR A 253 -2.83 18.63 19.71
N ARG A 254 -2.63 19.76 19.01
CA ARG A 254 -1.67 19.86 17.88
C ARG A 254 -0.28 19.34 18.25
N GLN A 255 0.19 19.65 19.45
CA GLN A 255 1.49 19.19 19.96
C GLN A 255 1.54 17.67 20.13
N SER A 256 0.46 17.05 20.59
CA SER A 256 0.36 15.59 20.69
C SER A 256 0.39 14.94 19.31
N ALA A 257 -0.38 15.46 18.36
CA ALA A 257 -0.37 14.96 16.97
C ALA A 257 1.03 15.08 16.34
N ASP A 258 1.67 16.24 16.48
CA ASP A 258 3.04 16.47 15.98
C ASP A 258 4.07 15.52 16.62
N LYS A 259 3.95 15.26 17.93
CA LYS A 259 4.80 14.27 18.63
C LYS A 259 4.61 12.87 18.06
N THR A 260 3.38 12.45 17.77
CA THR A 260 3.10 11.14 17.16
C THR A 260 3.69 11.03 15.75
N ILE A 261 3.50 12.05 14.91
CA ILE A 261 4.06 12.09 13.54
C ILE A 261 5.58 11.89 13.57
N LYS A 262 6.27 12.62 14.45
CA LYS A 262 7.73 12.51 14.63
C LYS A 262 8.14 11.15 15.17
N ALA A 263 7.47 10.66 16.21
CA ALA A 263 7.79 9.35 16.80
C ALA A 263 7.56 8.18 15.83
N ALA A 264 6.61 8.33 14.90
CA ALA A 264 6.30 7.35 13.87
C ALA A 264 7.13 7.51 12.58
N ASN A 265 7.97 8.55 12.49
CA ASN A 265 8.74 8.92 11.29
C ASN A 265 7.86 9.01 10.02
N ILE A 266 6.67 9.61 10.14
CA ILE A 266 5.69 9.69 9.04
C ILE A 266 6.25 10.48 7.86
N TYR A 267 6.90 11.62 8.10
CA TYR A 267 7.43 12.44 7.01
C TYR A 267 8.58 11.76 6.29
N GLU A 268 9.43 11.04 7.03
CA GLU A 268 10.55 10.26 6.49
C GLU A 268 10.03 9.12 5.61
N ALA A 269 9.04 8.35 6.08
CA ALA A 269 8.41 7.29 5.30
C ALA A 269 7.72 7.82 4.03
N ARG A 270 7.09 9.00 4.12
CA ARG A 270 6.46 9.68 2.98
C ARG A 270 7.48 10.20 1.97
N ASN A 271 8.57 10.81 2.44
CA ASN A 271 9.66 11.26 1.58
C ASN A 271 10.33 10.09 0.87
N LEU A 272 10.54 8.96 1.56
CA LEU A 272 11.05 7.73 0.91
C LEU A 272 10.11 7.25 -0.19
N ALA A 273 8.79 7.25 0.04
CA ALA A 273 7.82 6.90 -1.00
C ALA A 273 7.88 7.85 -2.21
N VAL A 274 8.05 9.15 -2.01
CA VAL A 274 8.24 10.13 -3.09
C VAL A 274 9.53 9.84 -3.87
N VAL A 275 10.67 9.63 -3.19
CA VAL A 275 11.94 9.29 -3.84
C VAL A 275 11.82 7.99 -4.64
N THR A 276 11.16 6.98 -4.05
CA THR A 276 10.88 5.71 -4.73
C THR A 276 10.12 5.94 -6.03
N LEU A 277 9.04 6.72 -6.02
CA LEU A 277 8.27 7.03 -7.23
C LEU A 277 9.08 7.79 -8.27
N LYS A 278 9.88 8.79 -7.86
CA LYS A 278 10.79 9.50 -8.76
C LYS A 278 11.77 8.54 -9.45
N TYR A 279 12.26 7.53 -8.73
CA TYR A 279 13.19 6.55 -9.28
C TYR A 279 12.51 5.50 -10.17
N LEU A 280 11.29 5.06 -9.81
CA LEU A 280 10.50 4.11 -10.60
C LEU A 280 10.19 4.67 -12.00
N LYS A 281 9.91 5.97 -12.13
CA LYS A 281 9.71 6.66 -13.42
C LYS A 281 10.83 6.39 -14.43
N HIS A 282 12.07 6.22 -13.96
CA HIS A 282 13.20 5.97 -14.84
C HIS A 282 13.24 4.54 -15.40
N LEU A 283 12.46 3.59 -14.86
CA LEU A 283 12.34 2.23 -15.41
C LEU A 283 11.44 2.16 -16.64
N GLU A 284 10.55 3.13 -16.85
CA GLU A 284 9.67 3.19 -18.03
C GLU A 284 10.37 3.73 -19.28
N VAL A 285 11.57 4.32 -19.12
CA VAL A 285 12.31 5.04 -20.18
C VAL A 285 13.43 4.20 -20.81
N VAL A 286 13.56 2.91 -20.44
CA VAL A 286 14.61 2.00 -20.94
C VAL A 286 14.05 0.87 -21.78
#